data_AF-A0A4Q0YGT5-F1
#
_entry.id   AF-A0A4Q0YGT5-F1
#
_cell.length_a   1.000
_cell.length_b   1.000
_cell.length_c   1.000
_cell.angle_alpha   90.00
_cell.angle_beta   90.00
_cell.angle_gamma   90.00
#
_symmetry.space_group_name_H-M   'P 1'
#
loop_
_entity.id
_entity.type
_entity.pdbx_description
1 polymer ?
#
loop_
_entity_poly.entity_id
_entity_poly.type
_entity_poly.pdbx_seq_one_letter_code
_entity_poly.pdbx_strand_id
1 'polypeptide(L)'
;MNNLLKISRIALGAIFIWYGALKFFPNLSPAEVLATKTIDILFFNLISADISIKLLAIWELIVGIGLLFGFYLRWALILFFIHMTLTFTPLFLLPELSFTHAPFAFTLVGQYIVKNVIFILMGIMIYKNNFDKSRV
;
A
#
# COMPACT_ATOMS: atom_id res chain seq x y z
N MET A 1 -5.77 24.12 -7.32
CA MET A 1 -4.90 23.08 -6.72
C MET A 1 -5.58 22.32 -5.57
N ASN A 2 -6.11 23.02 -4.55
CA ASN A 2 -6.61 22.39 -3.32
C ASN A 2 -7.74 21.37 -3.52
N ASN A 3 -8.68 21.63 -4.44
CA ASN A 3 -9.77 20.69 -4.73
C ASN A 3 -9.26 19.39 -5.38
N LEU A 4 -8.27 19.50 -6.28
CA LEU A 4 -7.64 18.34 -6.92
C LEU A 4 -6.98 17.44 -5.87
N LEU A 5 -6.17 18.03 -4.98
CA LEU A 5 -5.49 17.27 -3.92
C LEU A 5 -6.47 16.62 -2.92
N LYS A 6 -7.58 17.30 -2.61
CA LYS A 6 -8.65 16.72 -1.80
C LYS A 6 -9.29 15.51 -2.49
N ILE A 7 -9.58 15.60 -3.79
CA ILE A 7 -10.13 14.49 -4.58
C ILE A 7 -9.11 13.34 -4.67
N SER A 8 -7.83 13.64 -4.90
CA SER A 8 -6.77 12.63 -4.93
C SER A 8 -6.64 11.89 -3.59
N ARG A 9 -6.74 12.62 -2.47
CA ARG A 9 -6.73 12.02 -1.13
C ARG A 9 -7.93 11.09 -0.92
N ILE A 10 -9.12 11.51 -1.34
CA ILE A 10 -10.34 10.70 -1.27
C ILE A 10 -10.19 9.43 -2.14
N ALA A 11 -9.68 9.58 -3.36
CA ALA A 11 -9.43 8.45 -4.26
C ALA A 11 -8.42 7.45 -3.68
N LEU A 12 -7.31 7.93 -3.12
CA LEU A 12 -6.34 7.10 -2.40
C LEU A 12 -7.00 6.36 -1.23
N GLY A 13 -7.80 7.06 -0.41
CA GLY A 13 -8.52 6.46 0.71
C GLY A 13 -9.48 5.37 0.26
N ALA A 14 -10.25 5.63 -0.81
CA ALA A 14 -11.18 4.65 -1.38
C ALA A 14 -10.48 3.39 -1.91
N ILE A 15 -9.34 3.55 -2.60
CA ILE A 15 -8.53 2.41 -3.10
C ILE A 15 -8.03 1.55 -1.93
N PHE A 16 -7.51 2.18 -0.88
CA PHE A 16 -7.03 1.47 0.30
C PHE A 16 -8.15 0.73 1.02
N ILE A 17 -9.32 1.35 1.17
CA ILE A 17 -10.49 0.71 1.77
C ILE A 17 -10.92 -0.50 0.94
N TRP A 18 -10.99 -0.33 -0.38
CA TRP A 18 -11.42 -1.40 -1.28
C TRP A 18 -10.47 -2.60 -1.23
N TYR A 19 -9.15 -2.37 -1.36
CA TYR A 19 -8.16 -3.44 -1.31
C TYR A 19 -8.06 -4.11 0.06
N GLY A 20 -8.17 -3.33 1.15
CA GLY A 20 -8.22 -3.87 2.50
C GLY A 20 -9.48 -4.71 2.74
N ALA A 21 -10.64 -4.25 2.29
CA ALA A 21 -11.90 -4.97 2.45
C ALA A 21 -11.89 -6.32 1.70
N LEU A 22 -11.31 -6.37 0.50
CA LEU A 22 -11.21 -7.60 -0.29
C LEU A 22 -10.39 -8.71 0.41
N LYS A 23 -9.42 -8.34 1.26
CA LYS A 23 -8.56 -9.30 1.97
C LYS A 23 -9.26 -10.06 3.10
N PHE A 24 -10.48 -9.66 3.49
CA PHE A 24 -11.30 -10.46 4.42
C PHE A 24 -12.01 -11.63 3.74
N PHE A 25 -12.01 -11.65 2.40
CA PHE A 25 -12.66 -12.69 1.61
C PHE A 25 -11.59 -13.55 0.92
N PRO A 26 -11.63 -14.88 1.10
CA PRO A 26 -10.61 -15.78 0.55
C PRO A 26 -10.62 -15.76 -0.99
N ASN A 27 -9.44 -15.81 -1.60
CA ASN A 27 -9.22 -15.88 -3.05
C ASN A 27 -9.67 -14.65 -3.87
N LEU A 28 -10.06 -13.54 -3.22
CA LEU A 28 -10.44 -12.31 -3.95
C LEU A 28 -9.27 -11.35 -4.17
N SER A 29 -8.17 -11.49 -3.43
CA SER A 29 -7.01 -10.58 -3.56
C SER A 29 -5.89 -11.22 -4.38
N PRO A 30 -5.52 -10.66 -5.55
CA PRO A 30 -4.39 -11.14 -6.35
C PRO A 30 -3.05 -11.06 -5.60
N ALA A 31 -2.97 -10.21 -4.58
CA ALA A 31 -1.78 -9.99 -3.78
C ALA A 31 -1.68 -10.92 -2.56
N GLU A 32 -2.69 -11.77 -2.32
CA GLU A 32 -2.77 -12.63 -1.12
C GLU A 32 -1.53 -13.54 -1.00
N VAL A 33 -1.25 -14.32 -2.05
CA VAL A 33 -0.11 -15.25 -2.10
C VAL A 33 1.23 -14.53 -1.98
N LEU A 34 1.36 -13.34 -2.56
CA LEU A 34 2.59 -12.57 -2.49
C LEU A 34 2.80 -11.99 -1.08
N ALA A 35 1.75 -11.43 -0.49
CA ALA A 35 1.79 -10.81 0.82
C ALA A 35 2.09 -11.84 1.92
N THR A 36 1.42 -13.00 1.90
CA THR A 36 1.66 -14.07 2.88
C THR A 36 3.10 -14.55 2.82
N LYS A 37 3.59 -14.95 1.65
CA LYS A 37 4.98 -15.40 1.49
C LYS A 37 6.01 -14.35 1.92
N THR A 38 5.74 -13.07 1.65
CA THR A 38 6.65 -11.99 2.05
C THR A 38 6.68 -11.84 3.57
N ILE A 39 5.52 -11.86 4.22
CA ILE A 39 5.41 -11.74 5.68
C ILE A 39 6.01 -12.98 6.36
N ASP A 40 5.78 -14.17 5.82
CA ASP A 40 6.36 -15.42 6.31
C ASP A 40 7.90 -15.36 6.30
N ILE A 41 8.50 -14.85 5.22
CA ILE A 41 9.96 -14.66 5.14
C ILE A 41 10.44 -13.60 6.14
N LEU A 42 9.76 -12.45 6.22
CA LEU A 42 10.15 -11.33 7.09
C LEU A 42 10.07 -11.68 8.58
N PHE A 43 9.11 -12.50 8.97
CA PHE A 43 8.87 -12.91 10.35
C PHE A 43 9.35 -14.34 10.64
N PHE A 44 10.21 -14.92 9.80
CA PHE A 44 10.77 -16.26 10.01
C PHE A 44 9.72 -17.35 10.30
N ASN A 45 8.59 -17.32 9.59
CA ASN A 45 7.44 -18.22 9.76
C ASN A 45 6.78 -18.17 11.16
N LEU A 46 6.97 -17.10 11.92
CA LEU A 46 6.35 -16.95 13.25
C LEU A 46 4.86 -16.56 13.18
N ILE A 47 4.41 -16.02 12.06
CA ILE A 47 3.03 -15.54 11.88
C ILE A 47 2.37 -16.42 10.82
N SER A 48 1.14 -16.90 11.08
CA SER A 48 0.39 -17.66 10.08
C SER A 48 -0.13 -16.76 8.96
N ALA A 49 -0.20 -17.31 7.74
CA ALA A 49 -0.69 -16.62 6.55
C ALA A 49 -2.04 -15.91 6.76
N ASP A 50 -2.99 -16.56 7.44
CA ASP A 50 -4.31 -15.99 7.75
C ASP A 50 -4.24 -14.75 8.64
N ILE A 51 -3.35 -14.76 9.64
CA ILE A 51 -3.15 -13.63 10.54
C ILE A 51 -2.45 -12.50 9.78
N SER A 52 -1.43 -12.83 8.99
CA SER A 52 -0.68 -11.89 8.16
C SER A 52 -1.60 -11.10 7.21
N ILE A 53 -2.49 -11.78 6.49
CA ILE A 53 -3.46 -11.14 5.58
C ILE A 53 -4.43 -10.24 6.35
N LYS A 54 -4.98 -10.72 7.48
CA LYS A 54 -5.93 -9.94 8.28
C LYS A 54 -5.29 -8.68 8.88
N LEU A 55 -4.04 -8.78 9.36
CA LEU A 55 -3.29 -7.62 9.84
C LEU A 55 -3.06 -6.60 8.73
N LEU A 56 -2.69 -7.07 7.53
CA LEU A 56 -2.52 -6.20 6.37
C LEU A 56 -3.84 -5.52 5.95
N ALA A 57 -4.94 -6.27 5.97
CA ALA A 57 -6.27 -5.76 5.67
C ALA A 57 -6.70 -4.66 6.65
N ILE A 58 -6.46 -4.87 7.95
CA ILE A 58 -6.72 -3.89 9.01
C ILE A 58 -5.85 -2.63 8.80
N TRP A 59 -4.56 -2.79 8.49
CA TRP A 59 -3.68 -1.67 8.19
C TRP A 59 -4.23 -0.83 7.04
N GLU A 60 -4.58 -1.45 5.92
CA GLU A 60 -5.10 -0.77 4.74
C GLU A 60 -6.41 -0.04 5.02
N LEU A 61 -7.33 -0.66 5.78
CA LEU A 61 -8.56 -0.01 6.20
C LEU A 61 -8.30 1.22 7.08
N ILE A 62 -7.38 1.13 8.06
CA ILE A 62 -7.03 2.27 8.93
C ILE A 62 -6.47 3.43 8.11
N VAL A 63 -5.52 3.13 7.21
CA VAL A 63 -4.95 4.14 6.30
C VAL A 63 -6.03 4.73 5.40
N GLY A 64 -6.87 3.87 4.81
CA GLY A 64 -7.92 4.26 3.90
C GLY A 64 -8.97 5.17 4.54
N ILE A 65 -9.44 4.84 5.74
CA ILE A 65 -10.38 5.67 6.53
C ILE A 65 -9.73 7.01 6.90
N GLY A 66 -8.48 6.99 7.38
CA GLY A 66 -7.74 8.20 7.71
C GLY A 66 -7.55 9.13 6.50
N LEU A 67 -7.23 8.56 5.33
CA LEU A 67 -7.13 9.31 4.08
C LEU A 67 -8.48 9.78 3.57
N LEU A 68 -9.54 8.97 3.65
CA LEU A 68 -10.87 9.33 3.14
C LEU A 68 -11.49 10.50 3.93
N PHE A 69 -11.56 10.36 5.25
CA PHE A 69 -12.21 11.34 6.13
C PHE A 69 -11.27 12.46 6.60
N GLY A 70 -9.95 12.25 6.52
CA GLY A 70 -8.96 13.24 6.93
C GLY A 70 -8.69 13.22 8.42
N PHE A 71 -9.17 12.18 9.12
CA PHE A 71 -8.89 11.98 10.53
C PHE A 71 -7.43 11.59 10.75
N TYR A 72 -6.77 12.28 11.69
CA TYR A 72 -5.36 12.07 12.01
C TYR A 72 -4.48 11.98 10.76
N LEU A 73 -4.73 12.84 9.76
CA LEU A 73 -4.17 12.74 8.41
C LEU A 73 -2.64 12.58 8.39
N ARG A 74 -1.92 13.25 9.30
CA ARG A 74 -0.47 13.10 9.43
C ARG A 74 -0.05 11.66 9.72
N TRP A 75 -0.73 11.01 10.67
CA TRP A 75 -0.47 9.61 11.04
C TRP A 75 -0.93 8.65 9.95
N ALA A 76 -2.08 8.91 9.33
CA ALA A 76 -2.56 8.12 8.18
C ALA A 76 -1.55 8.14 7.02
N LEU A 77 -0.94 9.30 6.73
CA LEU A 77 0.11 9.44 5.71
C LEU A 77 1.41 8.73 6.11
N ILE A 78 1.81 8.78 7.38
CA ILE A 78 3.00 8.04 7.86
C ILE A 78 2.78 6.53 7.67
N LEU A 79 1.64 6.01 8.11
CA LEU A 79 1.28 4.60 7.93
C LEU A 79 1.16 4.21 6.46
N PHE A 80 0.62 5.11 5.63
CA PHE A 80 0.61 4.97 4.18
C PHE A 80 2.02 4.83 3.62
N PHE A 81 2.95 5.73 3.94
CA PHE A 81 4.31 5.66 3.40
C PHE A 81 5.07 4.41 3.83
N ILE A 82 4.92 4.00 5.10
CA ILE A 82 5.51 2.74 5.58
C ILE A 82 4.94 1.58 4.77
N HIS A 83 3.62 1.47 4.65
CA HIS A 83 2.97 0.42 3.86
C HIS A 83 3.44 0.43 2.41
N MET A 84 3.40 1.58 1.74
CA MET A 84 3.83 1.72 0.35
C MET A 84 5.29 1.29 0.16
N THR A 85 6.17 1.60 1.11
CA THR A 85 7.59 1.18 1.04
C THR A 85 7.70 -0.35 1.20
N LEU A 86 6.98 -0.93 2.15
CA LEU A 86 6.95 -2.39 2.36
C LEU A 86 6.38 -3.15 1.16
N THR A 87 5.55 -2.53 0.32
CA THR A 87 5.07 -3.20 -0.91
C THR A 87 6.16 -3.48 -1.95
N PHE A 88 7.34 -2.85 -1.84
CA PHE A 88 8.48 -3.11 -2.73
C PHE A 88 9.34 -4.29 -2.28
N THR A 89 9.22 -4.72 -1.03
CA THR A 89 9.99 -5.85 -0.46
C THR A 89 9.94 -7.13 -1.30
N PRO A 90 8.79 -7.55 -1.88
CA PRO A 90 8.71 -8.76 -2.70
C PRO A 90 9.57 -8.71 -3.97
N LEU A 91 9.92 -7.53 -4.49
CA LEU A 91 10.82 -7.42 -5.65
C LEU A 91 12.21 -7.99 -5.35
N PHE A 92 12.62 -7.95 -4.07
CA PHE A 92 13.93 -8.41 -3.63
C PHE A 92 13.87 -9.80 -3.00
N LEU A 93 12.81 -10.10 -2.24
CA LEU A 93 12.66 -11.36 -1.53
C LEU A 93 12.03 -12.48 -2.37
N LEU A 94 11.17 -12.13 -3.33
CA LEU A 94 10.41 -13.06 -4.17
C LEU A 94 10.52 -12.66 -5.65
N PRO A 95 11.74 -12.59 -6.22
CA PRO A 95 11.95 -12.18 -7.60
C PRO A 95 11.25 -13.12 -8.60
N GLU A 96 11.09 -14.40 -8.28
CA GLU A 96 10.40 -15.39 -9.10
C GLU A 96 8.89 -15.14 -9.25
N LEU A 97 8.28 -14.43 -8.29
CA LEU A 97 6.88 -14.00 -8.36
C LEU A 97 6.73 -12.59 -8.95
N SER A 98 7.79 -11.79 -8.85
CA SER A 98 7.81 -10.39 -9.27
C SER A 98 8.26 -10.20 -10.72
N PHE A 99 9.08 -11.10 -11.25
CA PHE A 99 9.67 -11.00 -12.58
C PHE A 99 9.41 -12.26 -13.42
N THR A 100 9.11 -12.08 -14.70
CA THR A 100 9.20 -13.16 -15.69
C THR A 100 10.67 -13.38 -16.10
N HIS A 101 11.43 -12.29 -16.23
CA HIS A 101 12.89 -12.30 -16.41
C HIS A 101 13.51 -11.18 -15.57
N ALA A 102 14.06 -11.52 -14.41
CA ALA A 102 14.69 -10.56 -13.52
C ALA A 102 15.96 -9.96 -14.17
N PRO A 103 16.26 -8.66 -13.98
CA PRO A 103 15.49 -7.65 -13.24
C PRO A 103 14.59 -6.74 -14.11
N PHE A 104 14.41 -7.04 -15.39
CA PHE A 104 13.82 -6.09 -16.36
C PHE A 104 12.37 -6.40 -16.73
N ALA A 105 11.97 -7.67 -16.77
CA ALA A 105 10.63 -8.07 -17.19
C ALA A 105 9.76 -8.46 -15.99
N PHE A 106 8.76 -7.64 -15.67
CA PHE A 106 7.86 -7.82 -14.53
C PHE A 106 6.68 -8.75 -14.85
N THR A 107 6.25 -9.52 -13.85
CA THR A 107 4.91 -10.14 -13.86
C THR A 107 3.83 -9.07 -13.71
N LEU A 108 2.55 -9.45 -13.88
CA LEU A 108 1.43 -8.52 -13.64
C LEU A 108 1.48 -7.94 -12.23
N VAL A 109 1.83 -8.74 -11.22
CA VAL A 109 1.95 -8.30 -9.83
C VAL A 109 3.16 -7.37 -9.65
N GLY A 110 4.31 -7.71 -10.24
CA GLY A 110 5.50 -6.84 -10.23
C GLY A 110 5.21 -5.46 -10.85
N GLN A 111 4.43 -5.40 -11.93
CA GLN A 111 4.02 -4.13 -12.53
C GLN A 111 3.16 -3.28 -11.59
N TYR A 112 2.24 -3.90 -10.84
CA TYR A 112 1.45 -3.18 -9.84
C TYR A 112 2.32 -2.63 -8.71
N ILE A 113 3.32 -3.40 -8.26
CA ILE A 113 4.28 -2.93 -7.26
C ILE A 113 5.04 -1.70 -7.78
N VAL A 114 5.58 -1.72 -9.00
CA VAL A 114 6.32 -0.57 -9.52
C VAL A 114 5.42 0.66 -9.71
N LYS A 115 4.17 0.46 -10.11
CA LYS A 115 3.18 1.56 -10.23
C LYS A 115 2.87 2.26 -8.91
N ASN A 116 3.18 1.64 -7.76
CA ASN A 116 3.01 2.27 -6.45
C ASN A 116 3.81 3.56 -6.26
N VAL A 117 4.84 3.82 -7.08
CA VAL A 117 5.54 5.11 -7.12
C VAL A 117 4.57 6.28 -7.34
N ILE A 118 3.53 6.11 -8.15
CA ILE A 118 2.52 7.15 -8.39
C ILE A 118 1.74 7.46 -7.11
N PHE A 119 1.35 6.44 -6.36
CA PHE A 119 0.66 6.62 -5.07
C PHE A 119 1.56 7.34 -4.06
N ILE A 120 2.85 6.98 -4.00
CA ILE A 120 3.83 7.65 -3.13
C ILE A 120 3.93 9.14 -3.47
N LEU A 121 4.06 9.47 -4.76
CA LEU A 121 4.11 10.87 -5.22
C LEU A 121 2.84 11.62 -4.82
N MET A 122 1.66 11.02 -4.99
CA MET A 122 0.41 11.64 -4.56
C MET A 122 0.35 11.84 -3.04
N GLY A 123 0.81 10.86 -2.25
CA GLY A 123 0.95 11.00 -0.80
C GLY A 123 1.86 12.16 -0.41
N ILE A 124 3.00 12.33 -1.09
CA ILE A 124 3.93 13.45 -0.86
C ILE A 124 3.25 14.79 -1.17
N MET A 125 2.55 14.90 -2.30
CA MET A 125 1.83 16.12 -2.67
C MET A 125 0.75 16.48 -1.63
N ILE A 126 0.00 15.49 -1.15
CA ILE A 126 -1.00 15.67 -0.09
C ILE A 126 -0.32 16.10 1.22
N TYR A 127 0.77 15.44 1.61
CA TYR A 127 1.51 15.78 2.82
C TYR A 127 2.00 17.23 2.78
N LYS A 128 2.69 17.62 1.70
CA LYS A 128 3.23 18.98 1.55
C LYS A 128 2.12 20.03 1.63
N ASN A 129 1.02 19.83 0.91
CA ASN A 129 -0.09 20.77 0.92
C ASN A 129 -0.75 20.96 2.30
N ASN A 130 -0.75 19.92 3.16
CA ASN A 130 -1.42 19.99 4.46
C ASN A 130 -0.49 20.37 5.61
N PHE A 131 0.81 20.06 5.52
CA PHE A 131 1.75 20.20 6.64
C PHE A 131 2.99 21.03 6.33
N ASP A 132 3.34 21.20 5.06
CA ASP A 132 4.50 21.97 4.62
C ASP A 132 4.04 23.29 3.99
N LYS A 133 3.70 24.26 4.85
CA LYS A 133 3.37 25.63 4.45
C LYS A 133 4.62 26.50 4.21
N SER A 134 5.73 25.93 3.74
CA SER A 134 6.83 26.73 3.20
C SER A 134 6.46 27.26 1.81
N ARG A 135 5.55 28.23 1.77
CA ARG A 135 5.43 29.33 0.80
C ARG A 135 4.18 30.14 1.16
N VAL A 136 4.48 31.23 1.89
CA VAL A 136 3.91 32.56 1.71
C VAL A 136 3.64 32.82 0.21
#